data_AF-A0A9E3F7Q0-F1
#
_entry.id   AF-A0A9E3F7Q0-F1
#
_cell.length_a   1.000
_cell.length_b   1.000
_cell.length_c   1.000
_cell.angle_alpha   90.00
_cell.angle_beta   90.00
_cell.angle_gamma   90.00
#
_symmetry.space_group_name_H-M   'P 1'
#
loop_
_entity.id
_entity.type
_entity.pdbx_description
1 polymer ?
#
loop_
_entity_poly.entity_id
_entity_poly.type
_entity_poly.pdbx_seq_one_letter_code
_entity_poly.pdbx_strand_id
1 'polypeptide(L)'
;MLQSLGHAGPELVLATGAFLVGYLRRFGLTGAGLGSQIYIGQLLAYGARLSFPDLPTVAAAGLLAALASIVPRVLSGPAEHPPPGPAPLSASAGTLRPELAMGLQAATAALVIVLLNAAIGLTESAWAITACTYVVAGSASATIDRVKRRIVGTAIGVPLGLACLPLAAAAPLVLWAAAALAMIIYAMALPERYDIACGAYAFTLIVTLAASGEHSIPLLASRAWETLLGGTLGLAAAMLIVPLQASTRRKN
;
A
#
# COMPACT_ATOMS: atom_id res chain seq x y z
N MET A 1 -23.43 -4.77 -10.45
CA MET A 1 -23.91 -5.49 -9.25
C MET A 1 -23.53 -4.80 -7.93
N LEU A 2 -22.28 -4.36 -7.72
CA LEU A 2 -21.84 -3.72 -6.45
C LEU A 2 -22.41 -2.31 -6.16
N GLN A 3 -22.92 -1.59 -7.16
CA GLN A 3 -23.53 -0.25 -6.97
C GLN A 3 -24.82 -0.26 -6.13
N SER A 4 -25.43 -1.44 -5.92
CA SER A 4 -26.64 -1.59 -5.11
C SER A 4 -26.39 -1.47 -3.59
N LEU A 5 -25.12 -1.49 -3.15
CA LEU A 5 -24.71 -1.39 -1.74
C LEU A 5 -24.39 0.04 -1.28
N GLY A 6 -24.78 1.06 -2.05
CA GLY A 6 -24.49 2.47 -1.74
C GLY A 6 -23.03 2.87 -2.03
N HIS A 7 -22.58 3.97 -1.41
CA HIS A 7 -21.25 4.58 -1.61
C HIS A 7 -20.08 3.61 -1.36
N ALA A 8 -20.22 2.66 -0.44
CA ALA A 8 -19.16 1.73 -0.04
C ALA A 8 -19.05 0.47 -0.92
N GLY A 9 -20.04 0.19 -1.76
CA GLY A 9 -20.08 -1.02 -2.61
C GLY A 9 -18.85 -1.20 -3.51
N PRO A 10 -18.33 -0.15 -4.18
CA PRO A 10 -17.13 -0.24 -4.99
C PRO A 10 -15.86 -0.57 -4.20
N GLU A 11 -15.77 -0.20 -2.92
CA GLU A 11 -14.57 -0.40 -2.08
C GLU A 11 -14.38 -1.85 -1.66
N LEU A 12 -15.45 -2.67 -1.71
CA LEU A 12 -15.37 -4.10 -1.41
C LEU A 12 -14.37 -4.83 -2.30
N VAL A 13 -14.10 -4.32 -3.51
CA VAL A 13 -13.06 -4.88 -4.38
C VAL A 13 -11.68 -4.82 -3.71
N LEU A 14 -11.40 -3.78 -2.92
CA LEU A 14 -10.11 -3.58 -2.26
C LEU A 14 -9.86 -4.62 -1.16
N ALA A 15 -10.90 -5.18 -0.55
CA ALA A 15 -10.75 -6.27 0.41
C ALA A 15 -10.17 -7.54 -0.25
N THR A 16 -10.52 -7.80 -1.51
CA THR A 16 -9.94 -8.92 -2.26
C THR A 16 -8.47 -8.70 -2.59
N GLY A 17 -8.09 -7.48 -2.98
CA GLY A 17 -6.68 -7.14 -3.17
C GLY A 17 -5.89 -7.20 -1.87
N ALA A 18 -6.47 -6.72 -0.77
CA ALA A 18 -5.86 -6.79 0.56
C ALA A 18 -5.58 -8.24 0.97
N PHE A 19 -6.52 -9.15 0.72
CA PHE A 19 -6.32 -10.59 0.89
C PHE A 19 -5.13 -11.10 0.06
N LEU A 20 -5.09 -10.76 -1.23
CA LEU A 20 -4.08 -11.24 -2.16
C LEU A 20 -2.66 -10.73 -1.82
N VAL A 21 -2.53 -9.52 -1.26
CA VAL A 21 -1.24 -8.99 -0.76
C VAL A 21 -0.64 -9.88 0.34
N GLY A 22 -1.47 -10.44 1.21
CA GLY A 22 -1.03 -11.39 2.24
C GLY A 22 -0.85 -12.81 1.68
N TYR A 23 -1.87 -13.33 1.01
CA TYR A 23 -1.96 -14.73 0.59
C TYR A 23 -0.92 -15.13 -0.46
N LEU A 24 -0.65 -14.27 -1.44
CA LEU A 24 0.26 -14.61 -2.53
C LEU A 24 1.74 -14.62 -2.11
N ARG A 25 2.07 -14.16 -0.89
CA ARG A 25 3.42 -14.28 -0.32
C ARG A 25 3.92 -15.73 -0.24
N ARG A 26 3.01 -16.71 -0.30
CA ARG A 26 3.34 -18.15 -0.34
C ARG A 26 4.18 -18.54 -1.55
N PHE A 27 4.20 -17.71 -2.60
CA PHE A 27 5.01 -17.88 -3.80
C PHE A 27 6.29 -17.01 -3.77
N GLY A 28 6.73 -16.62 -2.58
CA GLY A 28 7.95 -15.83 -2.37
C GLY A 28 7.82 -14.36 -2.80
N LEU A 29 8.94 -13.77 -3.19
CA LEU A 29 9.04 -12.35 -3.58
C LEU A 29 8.14 -12.02 -4.78
N THR A 30 8.10 -12.89 -5.79
CA THR A 30 7.26 -12.71 -6.98
C THR A 30 5.78 -12.68 -6.62
N GLY A 31 5.34 -13.59 -5.75
CA GLY A 31 3.95 -13.62 -5.28
C GLY A 31 3.59 -12.40 -4.43
N ALA A 32 4.49 -11.93 -3.57
CA ALA A 32 4.31 -10.70 -2.80
C ALA A 32 4.18 -9.46 -3.72
N GLY A 33 4.99 -9.41 -4.78
CA GLY A 33 4.90 -8.39 -5.82
C GLY A 33 3.58 -8.46 -6.58
N LEU A 34 3.17 -9.65 -7.02
CA LEU A 34 1.94 -9.86 -7.79
C LEU A 34 0.69 -9.47 -6.98
N GLY A 35 0.61 -9.86 -5.71
CA GLY A 35 -0.48 -9.43 -4.82
C GLY A 35 -0.54 -7.91 -4.65
N SER A 36 0.63 -7.27 -4.49
CA SER A 36 0.71 -5.80 -4.40
C SER A 36 0.26 -5.11 -5.69
N GLN A 37 0.63 -5.63 -6.86
CA GLN A 37 0.24 -5.05 -8.14
C GLN A 37 -1.27 -5.20 -8.41
N ILE A 38 -1.87 -6.35 -8.05
CA ILE A 38 -3.33 -6.52 -8.13
C ILE A 38 -4.03 -5.47 -7.25
N TYR A 39 -3.59 -5.32 -6.00
CA TYR A 39 -4.17 -4.35 -5.08
C TYR A 39 -4.02 -2.90 -5.60
N ILE A 40 -2.83 -2.52 -6.06
CA ILE A 40 -2.58 -1.18 -6.63
C ILE A 40 -3.44 -0.94 -7.87
N GLY A 41 -3.59 -1.95 -8.74
CA GLY A 41 -4.47 -1.87 -9.91
C GLY A 41 -5.93 -1.67 -9.51
N GLN A 42 -6.41 -2.38 -8.49
CA GLN A 42 -7.76 -2.18 -7.95
C GLN A 42 -7.94 -0.78 -7.33
N LEU A 43 -6.94 -0.30 -6.59
CA LEU A 43 -6.93 1.03 -5.99
C LEU A 43 -6.98 2.12 -7.07
N LEU A 44 -6.19 1.98 -8.14
CA LEU A 44 -6.19 2.89 -9.28
C LEU A 44 -7.55 2.86 -10.01
N ALA A 45 -8.08 1.67 -10.28
CA ALA A 45 -9.37 1.51 -10.94
C ALA A 45 -10.51 2.12 -10.11
N TYR A 46 -10.48 1.93 -8.79
CA TYR A 46 -11.41 2.56 -7.86
C TYR A 46 -11.27 4.10 -7.89
N GLY A 47 -10.06 4.63 -7.73
CA GLY A 47 -9.82 6.08 -7.67
C GLY A 47 -10.16 6.80 -8.98
N ALA A 48 -9.85 6.19 -10.13
CA ALA A 48 -10.17 6.73 -11.45
C ALA A 48 -11.59 6.38 -11.92
N ARG A 49 -12.39 5.69 -11.09
CA ARG A 49 -13.76 5.25 -11.41
C ARG A 49 -13.87 4.49 -12.73
N LEU A 50 -12.87 3.64 -13.00
CA LEU A 50 -12.79 2.89 -14.25
C LEU A 50 -13.92 1.86 -14.35
N SER A 51 -14.33 1.62 -15.59
CA SER A 51 -15.43 0.76 -15.97
C SER A 51 -15.01 -0.19 -17.10
N PHE A 52 -15.86 -1.14 -17.48
CA PHE A 52 -15.55 -2.10 -18.56
C PHE A 52 -15.12 -1.44 -19.89
N PRO A 53 -15.71 -0.31 -20.32
CA PRO A 53 -15.22 0.44 -21.48
C PRO A 53 -13.76 0.87 -21.42
N ASP A 54 -13.18 1.01 -20.21
CA ASP A 54 -11.80 1.50 -20.02
C ASP A 54 -10.75 0.38 -20.14
N LEU A 55 -11.17 -0.86 -20.36
CA LEU A 55 -10.27 -2.02 -20.50
C LEU A 55 -9.15 -1.83 -21.54
N PRO A 56 -9.38 -1.23 -22.71
CA PRO A 56 -8.30 -0.97 -23.67
C PRO A 56 -7.22 -0.04 -23.11
N THR A 57 -7.63 1.01 -22.39
CA THR A 57 -6.71 1.96 -21.73
C THR A 57 -5.90 1.28 -20.64
N VAL A 58 -6.56 0.44 -19.83
CA VAL A 58 -5.88 -0.37 -18.80
C VAL A 58 -4.88 -1.34 -19.44
N ALA A 59 -5.24 -1.98 -20.55
CA ALA A 59 -4.33 -2.87 -21.27
C ALA A 59 -3.10 -2.13 -21.80
N ALA A 60 -3.28 -0.94 -22.41
CA ALA A 60 -2.18 -0.10 -22.87
C ALA A 60 -1.26 0.34 -21.72
N ALA A 61 -1.83 0.80 -20.59
CA ALA A 61 -1.07 1.16 -19.40
C ALA A 61 -0.28 -0.04 -18.84
N GLY A 62 -0.90 -1.23 -18.83
CA GLY A 62 -0.25 -2.47 -18.42
C GLY A 62 0.94 -2.84 -19.31
N LEU A 63 0.80 -2.68 -20.63
CA LEU A 63 1.90 -2.90 -21.58
C LEU A 63 3.06 -1.92 -21.36
N LEU A 64 2.75 -0.64 -21.16
CA LEU A 64 3.77 0.38 -20.85
C LEU A 64 4.47 0.10 -19.53
N ALA A 65 3.73 -0.30 -18.49
CA ALA A 65 4.30 -0.68 -17.20
C ALA A 65 5.17 -1.95 -17.30
N ALA A 66 4.75 -2.94 -18.12
CA ALA A 66 5.55 -4.12 -18.40
C ALA A 66 6.86 -3.75 -19.10
N LEU A 67 6.82 -2.90 -20.12
CA LEU A 67 8.02 -2.41 -20.79
C LEU A 67 8.94 -1.65 -19.83
N ALA A 68 8.38 -0.72 -19.05
CA ALA A 68 9.13 0.09 -18.08
C ALA A 68 9.78 -0.75 -16.96
N SER A 69 9.23 -1.93 -16.66
CA SER A 69 9.78 -2.82 -15.63
C SER A 69 10.71 -3.91 -16.19
N ILE A 70 10.48 -4.38 -17.42
CA ILE A 70 11.28 -5.46 -18.03
C ILE A 70 12.55 -4.90 -18.67
N VAL A 71 12.44 -3.81 -19.43
CA VAL A 71 13.57 -3.28 -20.22
C VAL A 71 14.74 -2.90 -19.32
N PRO A 72 14.58 -2.14 -18.21
CA PRO A 72 15.70 -1.83 -17.33
C PRO A 72 16.33 -3.10 -16.75
N ARG A 73 15.55 -4.08 -16.30
CA ARG A 73 16.09 -5.33 -15.72
C ARG A 73 16.90 -6.14 -16.72
N VAL A 74 16.42 -6.26 -17.96
CA VAL A 74 17.14 -6.97 -19.02
C VAL A 74 18.43 -6.22 -19.39
N LEU A 75 18.40 -4.89 -19.40
CA LEU A 75 19.57 -4.06 -19.75
C LEU A 75 20.58 -3.89 -18.61
N SER A 76 20.15 -3.92 -17.34
CA SER A 76 21.01 -3.80 -16.17
C SER A 76 21.88 -5.04 -15.92
N GLY A 77 21.54 -6.18 -16.53
CA GLY A 77 22.39 -7.37 -16.53
C GLY A 77 22.65 -7.93 -15.12
N PRO A 78 23.83 -8.55 -14.88
CA PRO A 78 24.19 -9.19 -13.61
C PRO A 78 24.26 -8.26 -12.38
N ALA A 79 24.11 -6.95 -12.57
CA ALA A 79 24.18 -5.95 -11.51
C ALA A 79 22.92 -5.91 -10.63
N GLU A 80 21.79 -6.44 -11.11
CA GLU A 80 20.61 -6.64 -10.27
C GLU A 80 20.80 -7.86 -9.36
N HIS A 81 21.23 -7.59 -8.13
CA HIS A 81 21.18 -8.59 -7.06
C HIS A 81 19.76 -8.63 -6.47
N PRO A 82 19.05 -9.77 -6.54
CA PRO A 82 17.76 -9.88 -5.86
C PRO A 82 17.97 -9.63 -4.36
N PRO A 83 17.09 -8.85 -3.72
CA PRO A 83 17.18 -8.63 -2.28
C PRO A 83 17.08 -9.98 -1.57
N PRO A 84 17.70 -10.11 -0.38
CA PRO A 84 17.58 -11.32 0.43
C PRO A 84 16.11 -11.72 0.59
N GLY A 85 15.82 -13.01 0.40
CA GLY A 85 14.46 -13.53 0.55
C GLY A 85 13.92 -13.24 1.95
N PRO A 86 12.59 -13.01 2.09
CA PRO A 86 12.00 -12.76 3.39
C PRO A 86 12.23 -13.96 4.32
N ALA A 87 12.42 -13.69 5.61
CA ALA A 87 12.56 -14.74 6.61
C ALA A 87 11.33 -15.67 6.59
N PRO A 88 11.52 -16.99 6.78
CA PRO A 88 10.41 -17.94 6.79
C PRO A 88 9.39 -17.58 7.88
N LEU A 89 8.12 -17.56 7.50
CA LEU A 89 6.99 -17.32 8.39
C LEU A 89 6.69 -18.60 9.18
N SER A 90 6.47 -18.49 10.49
CA SER A 90 5.96 -19.60 11.31
C SER A 90 4.63 -19.19 11.94
N ALA A 91 3.61 -20.04 11.80
CA ALA A 91 2.37 -19.86 12.54
C ALA A 91 2.58 -20.28 14.00
N SER A 92 2.04 -19.51 14.94
CA SER A 92 1.93 -19.95 16.34
C SER A 92 0.82 -20.98 16.41
N ALA A 93 1.17 -22.25 16.57
CA ALA A 93 0.26 -23.35 16.91
C ALA A 93 -1.06 -23.44 16.07
N GLY A 94 -1.03 -24.21 14.97
CA GLY A 94 -2.20 -24.96 14.51
C GLY A 94 -3.00 -24.43 13.29
N THR A 95 -3.12 -25.32 12.30
CA THR A 95 -4.07 -25.40 11.16
C THR A 95 -3.94 -24.45 9.95
N LEU A 96 -3.79 -23.14 10.10
CA LEU A 96 -3.79 -22.21 8.96
C LEU A 96 -2.37 -21.83 8.50
N ARG A 97 -2.14 -21.83 7.18
CA ARG A 97 -0.87 -21.38 6.60
C ARG A 97 -0.67 -19.88 6.93
N PRO A 98 0.54 -19.44 7.33
CA PRO A 98 0.80 -18.05 7.73
C PRO A 98 0.34 -17.03 6.69
N GLU A 99 0.51 -17.32 5.40
CA GLU A 99 0.15 -16.41 4.32
C GLU A 99 -1.37 -16.29 4.15
N LEU A 100 -2.11 -17.38 4.39
CA LEU A 100 -3.56 -17.36 4.43
C LEU A 100 -4.05 -16.53 5.63
N ALA A 101 -3.43 -16.69 6.80
CA ALA A 101 -3.72 -15.87 7.97
C ALA A 101 -3.44 -14.38 7.71
N MET A 102 -2.30 -14.04 7.11
CA MET A 102 -1.98 -12.66 6.70
C MET A 102 -3.02 -12.10 5.73
N GLY A 103 -3.44 -12.89 4.74
CA GLY A 103 -4.49 -12.50 3.81
C GLY A 103 -5.81 -12.22 4.52
N LEU A 104 -6.24 -13.10 5.43
CA LEU A 104 -7.46 -12.93 6.21
C LEU A 104 -7.39 -11.71 7.15
N GLN A 105 -6.26 -11.47 7.80
CA GLN A 105 -6.03 -10.30 8.65
C GLN A 105 -6.19 -9.00 7.84
N ALA A 106 -5.51 -8.90 6.69
CA ALA A 106 -5.56 -7.73 5.82
C ALA A 106 -6.97 -7.51 5.26
N ALA A 107 -7.63 -8.57 4.78
CA ALA A 107 -8.99 -8.51 4.25
C ALA A 107 -10.02 -8.11 5.32
N THR A 108 -9.89 -8.64 6.53
CA THR A 108 -10.82 -8.31 7.61
C THR A 108 -10.66 -6.86 8.05
N ALA A 109 -9.42 -6.38 8.20
CA ALA A 109 -9.19 -4.96 8.48
C ALA A 109 -9.75 -4.05 7.37
N ALA A 110 -9.57 -4.43 6.11
CA ALA A 110 -10.12 -3.71 4.96
C ALA A 110 -11.66 -3.67 5.02
N LEU A 111 -12.32 -4.81 5.27
CA LEU A 111 -13.78 -4.87 5.39
C LEU A 111 -14.31 -4.01 6.53
N VAL A 112 -13.64 -4.00 7.68
CA VAL A 112 -14.01 -3.12 8.80
C VAL A 112 -13.93 -1.65 8.39
N ILE A 113 -12.91 -1.25 7.62
CA ILE A 113 -12.79 0.13 7.12
C ILE A 113 -13.89 0.46 6.11
N VAL A 114 -14.25 -0.48 5.22
CA VAL A 114 -15.39 -0.30 4.30
C VAL A 114 -16.70 -0.10 5.08
N LEU A 115 -16.92 -0.88 6.14
CA LEU A 115 -18.09 -0.71 7.01
C LEU A 115 -18.08 0.62 7.77
N LEU A 116 -16.92 1.04 8.27
CA LEU A 116 -16.77 2.35 8.90
C LEU A 116 -17.05 3.47 7.91
N ASN A 117 -16.53 3.38 6.69
CA ASN A 117 -16.80 4.35 5.64
C ASN A 117 -18.31 4.43 5.33
N ALA A 118 -18.98 3.27 5.22
CA ALA A 118 -20.43 3.24 5.02
C ALA A 118 -21.22 3.89 6.18
N ALA A 119 -20.71 3.82 7.41
CA ALA A 119 -21.38 4.33 8.60
C ALA A 119 -21.15 5.82 8.86
N ILE A 120 -19.92 6.32 8.66
CA ILE A 120 -19.52 7.69 9.06
C ILE A 120 -18.95 8.54 7.92
N GLY A 121 -18.78 8.00 6.71
CA GLY A 121 -18.30 8.74 5.54
C GLY A 121 -16.85 9.22 5.69
N LEU A 122 -15.88 8.30 5.60
CA LEU A 122 -14.47 8.65 5.62
C LEU A 122 -14.10 9.43 4.34
N THR A 123 -13.31 10.49 4.48
CA THR A 123 -12.91 11.33 3.34
C THR A 123 -12.22 10.52 2.25
N GLU A 124 -11.24 9.70 2.62
CA GLU A 124 -10.37 8.97 1.71
C GLU A 124 -10.15 7.53 2.24
N SER A 125 -11.26 6.79 2.45
CA SER A 125 -11.32 5.41 2.99
C SER A 125 -10.31 4.42 2.37
N ALA A 126 -10.10 4.51 1.05
CA ALA A 126 -9.20 3.66 0.28
C ALA A 126 -7.74 3.69 0.80
N TRP A 127 -7.37 4.78 1.47
CA TRP A 127 -6.03 4.96 2.02
C TRP A 127 -5.87 4.38 3.41
N ALA A 128 -6.93 4.39 4.21
CA ALA A 128 -6.98 3.61 5.43
C ALA A 128 -6.92 2.10 5.08
N ILE A 129 -7.63 1.65 4.04
CA ILE A 129 -7.56 0.27 3.53
C ILE A 129 -6.13 -0.07 3.07
N THR A 130 -5.48 0.86 2.36
CA THR A 130 -4.08 0.69 1.93
C THR A 130 -3.13 0.60 3.11
N ALA A 131 -3.37 1.42 4.15
CA ALA A 131 -2.58 1.39 5.36
C ALA A 131 -2.72 0.05 6.09
N CYS A 132 -3.94 -0.43 6.34
CA CYS A 132 -4.13 -1.72 7.02
C CYS A 132 -3.55 -2.90 6.22
N THR A 133 -3.66 -2.85 4.89
CA THR A 133 -3.15 -3.90 3.99
C THR A 133 -1.64 -4.08 4.10
N TYR A 134 -0.88 -2.98 4.09
CA TYR A 134 0.59 -3.05 4.03
C TYR A 134 1.28 -3.14 5.40
N VAL A 135 0.59 -2.79 6.50
CA VAL A 135 1.17 -2.93 7.85
C VAL A 135 1.17 -4.38 8.33
N VAL A 136 0.20 -5.21 7.90
CA VAL A 136 0.12 -6.63 8.29
C VAL A 136 1.41 -7.36 7.89
N ALA A 137 2.09 -7.91 8.90
CA ALA A 137 3.36 -8.60 8.76
C ALA A 137 3.29 -10.02 9.34
N GLY A 138 4.40 -10.76 9.21
CA GLY A 138 4.53 -12.15 9.66
C GLY A 138 4.49 -12.37 11.17
N SER A 139 4.35 -11.31 11.97
CA SER A 139 4.16 -11.36 13.40
C SER A 139 3.50 -10.08 13.92
N ALA A 140 2.96 -10.13 15.14
CA ALA A 140 2.44 -8.94 15.81
C ALA A 140 3.53 -7.86 16.00
N SER A 141 4.75 -8.25 16.43
CA SER A 141 5.87 -7.30 16.61
C SER A 141 6.27 -6.64 15.29
N ALA A 142 6.39 -7.40 14.20
CA ALA A 142 6.71 -6.85 12.90
C ALA A 142 5.58 -5.94 12.37
N THR A 143 4.33 -6.23 12.71
CA THR A 143 3.18 -5.39 12.37
C THR A 143 3.25 -4.07 13.14
N ILE A 144 3.52 -4.11 14.46
CA ILE A 144 3.73 -2.92 15.29
C ILE A 144 4.85 -2.05 14.71
N ASP A 145 5.98 -2.65 14.35
CA ASP A 145 7.12 -1.91 13.78
C ASP A 145 6.76 -1.25 12.45
N ARG A 146 6.01 -1.94 11.58
CA ARG A 146 5.51 -1.35 10.33
C ARG A 146 4.53 -0.21 10.57
N VAL A 147 3.60 -0.34 11.53
CA VAL A 147 2.67 0.73 11.89
C VAL A 147 3.44 1.97 12.36
N LYS A 148 4.39 1.81 13.29
CA LYS A 148 5.22 2.91 13.80
C LYS A 148 5.98 3.60 12.67
N ARG A 149 6.69 2.82 11.84
CA ARG A 149 7.48 3.35 10.73
C ARG A 149 6.61 4.05 9.69
N ARG A 150 5.41 3.52 9.40
CA ARG A 150 4.46 4.16 8.50
C ARG A 150 3.97 5.49 9.03
N ILE A 151 3.58 5.55 10.31
CA ILE A 151 3.15 6.80 10.97
C ILE A 151 4.26 7.84 10.93
N VAL A 152 5.49 7.48 11.33
CA VAL A 152 6.64 8.39 11.31
C VAL A 152 6.93 8.88 9.89
N GLY A 153 6.95 7.97 8.92
CA GLY A 153 7.17 8.30 7.51
C GLY A 153 6.12 9.29 7.00
N THR A 154 4.83 8.98 7.17
CA THR A 154 3.73 9.85 6.73
C THR A 154 3.75 11.21 7.44
N ALA A 155 4.05 11.24 8.74
CA ALA A 155 4.16 12.48 9.51
C ALA A 155 5.29 13.41 9.01
N ILE A 156 6.30 12.87 8.33
CA ILE A 156 7.37 13.67 7.71
C ILE A 156 7.03 13.98 6.24
N GLY A 157 6.60 12.98 5.47
CA GLY A 157 6.35 13.11 4.04
C GLY A 157 5.21 14.07 3.70
N VAL A 158 4.13 14.06 4.49
CA VAL A 158 2.97 14.94 4.24
C VAL A 158 3.34 16.41 4.42
N PRO A 159 3.92 16.87 5.54
CA PRO A 159 4.36 18.25 5.67
C PRO A 159 5.37 18.70 4.62
N LEU A 160 6.33 17.83 4.24
CA LEU A 160 7.28 18.15 3.17
C LEU A 160 6.57 18.36 1.83
N GLY A 161 5.58 17.54 1.50
CA GLY A 161 4.80 17.72 0.28
C GLY A 161 3.95 18.99 0.33
N LEU A 162 3.35 19.28 1.49
CA LEU A 162 2.57 20.50 1.71
C LEU A 162 3.42 21.77 1.56
N ALA A 163 4.67 21.74 2.02
CA ALA A 163 5.60 22.84 1.85
C ALA A 163 5.91 23.14 0.37
N CYS A 164 5.71 22.17 -0.53
CA CYS A 164 5.87 22.34 -1.97
C CYS A 164 4.62 22.89 -2.68
N LEU A 165 3.48 23.09 -2.00
CA LEU A 165 2.25 23.61 -2.63
C LEU A 165 2.44 24.95 -3.38
N PRO A 166 3.21 25.94 -2.88
CA PRO A 166 3.41 27.19 -3.62
C PRO A 166 4.08 26.98 -4.99
N LEU A 167 4.85 25.90 -5.17
CA LEU A 167 5.50 25.56 -6.44
C LEU A 167 4.52 24.94 -7.44
N ALA A 168 3.35 24.46 -7.03
CA ALA A 168 2.40 23.80 -7.92
C ALA A 168 1.89 24.72 -9.03
N ALA A 169 1.61 25.99 -8.70
CA ALA A 169 1.17 26.98 -9.68
C ALA A 169 2.33 27.54 -10.52
N ALA A 170 3.54 27.63 -9.95
CA ALA A 170 4.68 28.29 -10.59
C ALA A 170 5.53 27.34 -11.46
N ALA A 171 5.65 26.07 -11.07
CA ALA A 171 6.58 25.12 -11.67
C ALA A 171 6.11 23.65 -11.54
N PRO A 172 4.99 23.24 -12.16
CA PRO A 172 4.46 21.88 -12.04
C PRO A 172 5.42 20.79 -12.55
N LEU A 173 6.27 21.09 -13.54
CA LEU A 173 7.30 20.15 -14.01
C LEU A 173 8.32 19.80 -12.92
N VAL A 174 8.65 20.75 -12.05
CA VAL A 174 9.57 20.52 -10.92
C VAL A 174 8.93 19.58 -9.90
N LEU A 175 7.62 19.71 -9.67
CA LEU A 175 6.88 18.78 -8.81
C LEU A 175 6.84 17.36 -9.38
N TRP A 176 6.61 17.21 -10.69
CA TRP A 176 6.68 15.89 -11.34
C TRP A 176 8.07 15.25 -11.25
N ALA A 177 9.14 16.04 -11.43
CA ALA A 177 10.51 15.59 -11.25
C ALA A 177 10.79 15.19 -9.78
N ALA A 178 10.32 15.99 -8.82
CA ALA A 178 10.46 15.68 -7.40
C ALA A 178 9.69 14.41 -7.01
N ALA A 179 8.48 14.22 -7.54
CA ALA A 179 7.68 13.00 -7.37
C ALA A 179 8.40 11.77 -7.94
N ALA A 180 8.98 11.87 -9.13
CA ALA A 180 9.77 10.80 -9.74
C ALA A 180 10.99 10.44 -8.87
N LEU A 181 11.74 11.44 -8.39
CA LEU A 181 12.88 11.24 -7.50
C LEU A 181 12.46 10.57 -6.17
N ALA A 182 11.34 11.02 -5.59
CA ALA A 182 10.78 10.43 -4.38
C ALA A 182 10.36 8.96 -4.60
N MET A 183 9.85 8.60 -5.77
CA MET A 183 9.55 7.19 -6.09
C MET A 183 10.81 6.33 -6.23
N ILE A 184 11.93 6.90 -6.69
CA ILE A 184 13.23 6.21 -6.66
C ILE A 184 13.67 5.98 -5.21
N ILE A 185 13.59 7.02 -4.36
CA ILE A 185 13.91 6.90 -2.93
C ILE A 185 13.02 5.85 -2.26
N TYR A 186 11.72 5.85 -2.56
CA TYR A 186 10.77 4.85 -2.09
C TYR A 186 11.24 3.43 -2.45
N ALA A 187 11.55 3.19 -3.72
CA ALA A 187 11.95 1.87 -4.20
C ALA A 187 13.24 1.37 -3.53
N MET A 188 14.23 2.25 -3.36
CA MET A 188 15.50 1.92 -2.69
C MET A 188 15.34 1.71 -1.18
N ALA A 189 14.50 2.50 -0.52
CA ALA A 189 14.32 2.46 0.92
C ALA A 189 13.40 1.33 1.40
N LEU A 190 12.47 0.87 0.56
CA LEU A 190 11.43 -0.10 0.93
C LEU A 190 11.94 -1.36 1.64
N PRO A 191 13.09 -1.98 1.26
CA PRO A 191 13.57 -3.21 1.90
C PRO A 191 14.05 -3.01 3.35
N GLU A 192 14.72 -1.90 3.66
CA GLU A 192 15.45 -1.72 4.93
C GLU A 192 14.92 -0.57 5.80
N ARG A 193 14.36 0.46 5.16
CA ARG A 193 13.95 1.73 5.76
C ARG A 193 12.51 2.04 5.39
N TYR A 194 11.59 1.20 5.89
CA TYR A 194 10.16 1.32 5.62
C TYR A 194 9.57 2.69 5.99
N ASP A 195 10.12 3.35 7.00
CA ASP A 195 9.84 4.72 7.41
C ASP A 195 10.17 5.75 6.31
N ILE A 196 11.38 5.69 5.75
CA ILE A 196 11.79 6.54 4.62
C ILE A 196 10.93 6.25 3.39
N ALA A 197 10.65 4.98 3.11
CA ALA A 197 9.79 4.61 2.00
C ALA A 197 8.38 5.20 2.18
N CYS A 198 7.76 5.04 3.35
CA CYS A 198 6.45 5.61 3.62
C CYS A 198 6.44 7.14 3.52
N GLY A 199 7.50 7.81 3.98
CA GLY A 199 7.63 9.27 3.83
C GLY A 199 7.78 9.72 2.39
N ALA A 200 8.63 9.05 1.61
CA ALA A 200 8.80 9.34 0.19
C ALA A 200 7.50 9.10 -0.60
N TYR A 201 6.79 8.00 -0.31
CA TYR A 201 5.49 7.71 -0.93
C TYR A 201 4.43 8.77 -0.56
N ALA A 202 4.34 9.14 0.72
CA ALA A 202 3.42 10.18 1.17
C ALA A 202 3.73 11.52 0.49
N PHE A 203 5.00 11.91 0.43
CA PHE A 203 5.45 13.11 -0.30
C PHE A 203 5.02 13.08 -1.77
N THR A 204 5.28 11.97 -2.47
CA THR A 204 4.88 11.78 -3.87
C THR A 204 3.39 12.02 -4.04
N LEU A 205 2.54 11.41 -3.21
CA LEU A 205 1.08 11.56 -3.30
C LEU A 205 0.63 13.01 -3.15
N ILE A 206 1.17 13.74 -2.17
CA ILE A 206 0.81 15.14 -1.94
C ILE A 206 1.22 15.99 -3.14
N VAL A 207 2.44 15.80 -3.61
CA VAL A 207 3.02 16.62 -4.69
C VAL A 207 2.34 16.34 -6.04
N THR A 208 1.98 15.09 -6.33
CA THR A 208 1.26 14.77 -7.58
C THR A 208 -0.19 15.26 -7.57
N LEU A 209 -0.86 15.25 -6.42
CA LEU A 209 -2.18 15.87 -6.26
C LEU A 209 -2.09 17.38 -6.49
N ALA A 210 -1.12 18.05 -5.85
CA ALA A 210 -0.86 19.47 -6.05
C ALA A 210 -0.54 19.81 -7.51
N ALA A 211 0.34 19.04 -8.15
CA ALA A 211 0.69 19.23 -9.55
C ALA A 211 -0.50 18.98 -10.51
N SER A 212 -1.50 18.20 -10.07
CA SER A 212 -2.75 17.96 -10.79
C SER A 212 -3.85 19.00 -10.49
N GLY A 213 -3.57 19.99 -9.63
CA GLY A 213 -4.47 21.10 -9.32
C GLY A 213 -5.23 20.97 -7.98
N GLU A 214 -5.02 19.90 -7.21
CA GLU A 214 -5.68 19.68 -5.93
C GLU A 214 -4.91 20.34 -4.78
N HIS A 215 -5.53 21.29 -4.09
CA HIS A 215 -4.89 22.11 -3.05
C HIS A 215 -5.62 22.04 -1.70
N SER A 216 -6.57 21.12 -1.53
CA SER A 216 -7.34 20.98 -0.29
C SER A 216 -6.48 20.48 0.88
N ILE A 217 -6.08 21.39 1.76
CA ILE A 217 -5.35 21.05 3.00
C ILE A 217 -6.09 19.98 3.84
N PRO A 218 -7.43 20.01 4.02
CA PRO A 218 -8.16 18.95 4.72
C PRO A 218 -8.02 17.57 4.08
N LEU A 219 -8.04 17.49 2.74
CA LEU A 219 -7.83 16.25 2.00
C LEU A 219 -6.39 15.72 2.16
N LEU A 220 -5.42 16.63 2.27
CA LEU A 220 -4.02 16.28 2.46
C LEU A 220 -3.72 15.91 3.91
N ALA A 221 -4.43 16.49 4.88
CA ALA A 221 -4.37 16.13 6.29
C ALA A 221 -5.08 14.79 6.60
N SER A 222 -6.08 14.40 5.81
CA SER A 222 -6.78 13.10 5.97
C SER A 222 -5.80 11.92 5.93
N ARG A 223 -4.69 12.07 5.21
CA ARG A 223 -3.58 11.10 5.08
C ARG A 223 -3.00 10.65 6.40
N ALA A 224 -2.83 11.58 7.35
CA ALA A 224 -2.29 11.26 8.66
C ALA A 224 -3.30 10.43 9.46
N TRP A 225 -4.57 10.85 9.46
CA TRP A 225 -5.64 10.17 10.17
C TRP A 225 -5.95 8.78 9.60
N GLU A 226 -6.03 8.64 8.29
CA GLU A 226 -6.27 7.36 7.60
C GLU A 226 -5.13 6.37 7.79
N THR A 227 -3.90 6.87 7.83
CA THR A 227 -2.73 6.04 8.16
C THR A 227 -2.82 5.52 9.59
N LEU A 228 -3.24 6.36 10.53
CA LEU A 228 -3.45 5.95 11.93
C LEU A 228 -4.60 4.93 12.05
N LEU A 229 -5.74 5.21 11.42
CA LEU A 229 -6.91 4.33 11.43
C LEU A 229 -6.59 2.97 10.79
N GLY A 230 -6.00 2.97 9.59
CA GLY A 230 -5.61 1.73 8.92
C GLY A 230 -4.52 0.97 9.69
N GLY A 231 -3.54 1.68 10.26
CA GLY A 231 -2.48 1.10 11.08
C GLY A 231 -3.03 0.40 12.33
N THR A 232 -3.95 1.06 13.05
CA THR A 232 -4.58 0.52 14.26
C THR A 232 -5.47 -0.68 13.96
N LEU A 233 -6.32 -0.61 12.93
CA LEU A 233 -7.18 -1.73 12.54
C LEU A 233 -6.39 -2.91 11.97
N GLY A 234 -5.34 -2.65 11.19
CA GLY A 234 -4.43 -3.69 10.71
C GLY A 234 -3.70 -4.40 11.85
N LEU A 235 -3.24 -3.65 12.85
CA LEU A 235 -2.63 -4.22 14.05
C LEU A 235 -3.64 -5.02 14.88
N ALA A 236 -4.85 -4.49 15.09
CA ALA A 236 -5.91 -5.19 15.80
C ALA A 236 -6.25 -6.51 15.12
N ALA A 237 -6.39 -6.52 13.79
CA ALA A 237 -6.59 -7.74 13.01
C ALA A 237 -5.41 -8.72 13.19
N ALA A 238 -4.17 -8.26 13.12
CA ALA A 238 -2.99 -9.11 13.31
C ALA A 238 -2.89 -9.73 14.72
N MET A 239 -3.45 -9.08 15.73
CA MET A 239 -3.47 -9.57 17.12
C MET A 239 -4.67 -10.47 17.43
N LEU A 240 -5.83 -10.21 16.81
CA LEU A 240 -7.10 -10.88 17.13
C LEU A 240 -7.43 -12.03 16.16
N ILE A 241 -6.96 -11.96 14.91
CA ILE A 241 -7.31 -12.91 13.85
C ILE A 241 -6.09 -13.78 13.56
N VAL A 242 -6.07 -15.01 14.08
CA VAL A 242 -5.00 -16.01 13.84
C VAL A 242 -3.60 -15.41 14.08
N PRO A 243 -3.26 -15.06 15.33
CA PRO A 243 -2.06 -14.29 15.63
C PRO A 243 -0.78 -15.02 15.20
N LEU A 244 0.08 -14.31 14.47
CA LEU A 244 1.34 -14.84 13.96
C LEU A 244 2.50 -14.50 14.90
N GLN A 245 3.45 -15.43 15.04
CA GLN A 245 4.63 -15.26 15.87
C GLN A 245 5.90 -15.37 15.02
N ALA A 246 6.94 -14.64 15.40
CA ALA A 246 8.22 -14.75 14.72
C ALA A 246 8.82 -16.15 14.97
N SER A 247 9.23 -16.83 13.90
CA SER A 247 9.92 -18.12 14.00
C SER A 247 11.21 -17.96 14.80
N THR A 248 11.24 -18.48 16.03
CA THR A 248 12.48 -18.55 16.80
C THR A 248 13.33 -19.67 16.22
N ARG A 249 14.31 -19.33 15.38
CA ARG A 249 15.29 -20.31 14.88
C ARG A 249 16.09 -20.82 16.08
N ARG A 250 15.75 -22.00 16.63
CA ARG A 250 16.64 -22.71 17.56
C ARG A 250 17.94 -22.96 16.80
N LYS A 251 19.02 -22.27 17.21
CA LYS A 251 20.38 -22.68 16.86
C LYS A 251 20.59 -24.03 17.55
N ASN A 252 20.60 -25.11 16.77
CA ASN A 252 21.24 -26.37 17.17
C ASN A 252 22.72 -26.28 16.80
#